data_AF-A0A417Z034-F1
#
_entry.id   AF-A0A417Z034-F1
#
_cell.length_a   1.000
_cell.length_b   1.000
_cell.length_c   1.000
_cell.angle_alpha   90.00
_cell.angle_beta   90.00
_cell.angle_gamma   90.00
#
_symmetry.space_group_name_H-M   'P 1'
#
loop_
_entity.id
_entity.type
_entity.pdbx_description
1 polymer ?
#
loop_
_entity_poly.entity_id
_entity_poly.type
_entity_poly.pdbx_seq_one_letter_code
_entity_poly.pdbx_strand_id
1 'polypeptide(L)' 'MTVMTTITFANNQKELDQKIEQITQNHERLHPDCNVELSFLDPKYSDIQFSPHQTTQLIIGITISEKENQ' A
#
# COMPACT_ATOMS: atom_id res chain seq x y z
N MET A 1 14.47 -5.27 -9.34
CA MET A 1 13.62 -5.09 -8.14
C MET A 1 13.73 -3.64 -7.69
N THR A 2 12.61 -2.94 -7.62
CA THR A 2 12.53 -1.55 -7.16
C THR A 2 11.69 -1.51 -5.89
N VAL A 3 12.16 -0.80 -4.87
CA VAL A 3 11.44 -0.64 -3.60
C VAL A 3 11.18 0.84 -3.37
N MET A 4 9.93 1.17 -3.06
CA MET A 4 9.48 2.52 -2.76
C MET A 4 8.67 2.51 -1.46
N THR A 5 8.58 3.67 -0.81
CA THR A 5 7.72 3.86 0.36
C THR A 5 6.80 5.03 0.14
N THR A 6 5.54 4.89 0.51
CA THR A 6 4.57 5.98 0.52
C THR A 6 3.95 6.15 1.89
N ILE A 7 3.70 7.40 2.27
CA ILE A 7 2.97 7.73 3.49
C ILE A 7 1.51 7.92 3.11
N THR A 8 0.62 7.19 3.76
CA THR A 8 -0.82 7.32 3.61
C THR A 8 -1.48 7.58 4.95
N PHE A 9 -2.73 8.06 4.89
CA PHE A 9 -3.51 8.45 6.06
C PHE A 9 -4.90 7.85 5.91
N ALA A 10 -5.45 7.26 6.96
CA ALA A 10 -6.81 6.73 6.91
C ALA A 10 -7.50 6.92 8.26
N ASN A 11 -8.78 7.24 8.21
CA ASN A 11 -9.61 7.40 9.41
C ASN A 11 -10.41 6.12 9.74
N ASN A 12 -10.52 5.20 8.78
CA ASN A 12 -11.23 3.94 8.92
C ASN A 12 -10.71 2.90 7.91
N GLN A 13 -11.10 1.64 8.10
CA GLN A 13 -10.68 0.54 7.23
C GLN A 13 -11.09 0.76 5.77
N LYS A 14 -12.30 1.26 5.52
CA LYS A 14 -12.80 1.49 4.16
C LYS A 14 -11.96 2.51 3.40
N GLU A 15 -11.57 3.61 4.04
CA GLU A 15 -10.65 4.59 3.46
C GLU A 15 -9.28 3.99 3.19
N LEU A 16 -8.77 3.16 4.11
CA LEU A 16 -7.49 2.48 3.92
C LEU A 16 -7.55 1.56 2.70
N ASP A 17 -8.58 0.70 2.61
CA ASP A 17 -8.76 -0.24 1.51
C ASP A 17 -8.81 0.48 0.15
N GLN A 18 -9.57 1.58 0.08
CA GLN A 18 -9.64 2.40 -1.14
C GLN A 18 -8.29 3.01 -1.52
N LYS A 19 -7.51 3.48 -0.54
CA LYS A 19 -6.18 4.04 -0.81
C LYS A 19 -5.20 2.97 -1.26
N ILE A 20 -5.26 1.78 -0.65
CA ILE A 20 -4.45 0.63 -1.04
C ILE A 20 -4.77 0.21 -2.48
N GLU A 21 -6.05 0.09 -2.82
CA GLU A 21 -6.47 -0.23 -4.19
C GLU A 21 -5.95 0.80 -5.20
N GLN A 22 -6.09 2.10 -4.90
CA GLN A 22 -5.58 3.17 -5.76
C GLN A 22 -4.06 3.12 -5.94
N ILE A 23 -3.31 2.85 -4.87
CA ILE A 23 -1.85 2.72 -4.93
C ILE A 23 -1.49 1.54 -5.85
N THR A 24 -2.10 0.37 -5.64
CA THR A 24 -1.86 -0.81 -6.47
C THR A 24 -2.16 -0.54 -7.94
N GLN A 25 -3.36 -0.07 -8.27
CA GLN A 25 -3.78 0.19 -9.65
C GLN A 25 -2.88 1.22 -10.35
N ASN A 26 -2.45 2.26 -9.63
CA ASN A 26 -1.54 3.25 -10.18
C ASN A 26 -0.19 2.64 -10.55
N HIS A 27 0.38 1.81 -9.67
CA HIS A 27 1.66 1.16 -9.95
C HIS A 27 1.56 0.07 -11.01
N GLU A 28 0.49 -0.73 -11.02
CA GLU A 28 0.25 -1.72 -12.07
C GLU A 28 0.10 -1.07 -13.45
N ARG A 29 -0.59 0.08 -13.52
CA ARG A 29 -0.73 0.84 -14.78
C ARG A 29 0.61 1.42 -15.26
N LEU A 30 1.48 1.83 -14.35
CA LEU A 30 2.81 2.35 -14.68
C LEU A 30 3.83 1.24 -15.00
N HIS A 31 3.60 0.03 -14.48
CA HIS A 31 4.48 -1.12 -14.60
C HIS A 31 3.69 -2.38 -15.02
N PRO A 32 3.13 -2.42 -16.24
CA PRO A 32 2.22 -3.49 -16.66
C PRO A 32 2.87 -4.88 -16.68
N ASP A 33 4.18 -4.94 -16.88
CA ASP A 33 4.97 -6.19 -16.96
C ASP A 33 5.64 -6.55 -15.61
N CYS A 34 5.28 -5.85 -14.53
CA CYS A 34 5.80 -6.09 -13.20
C CYS A 34 4.70 -6.57 -12.26
N ASN A 35 5.09 -7.33 -11.24
CA ASN A 35 4.28 -7.60 -10.08
C ASN A 35 4.45 -6.46 -9.08
N VAL A 36 3.33 -5.99 -8.53
CA VAL A 36 3.29 -4.95 -7.50
C VAL A 36 2.84 -5.60 -6.20
N GLU A 37 3.69 -5.56 -5.20
CA GLU A 37 3.39 -6.04 -3.85
C GLU A 37 3.39 -4.89 -2.85
N LEU A 38 2.40 -4.88 -1.96
CA LEU A 38 2.28 -3.90 -0.90
C LEU A 38 2.58 -4.54 0.46
N SER A 39 3.27 -3.78 1.31
CA SER A 39 3.62 -4.18 2.67
C SER A 39 3.38 -3.05 3.66
N PHE A 40 2.79 -3.38 4.80
CA PHE A 40 2.59 -2.43 5.89
C PHE A 40 3.87 -2.36 6.74
N LEU A 41 4.60 -1.26 6.64
CA LEU A 41 5.87 -1.08 7.33
C LEU A 41 5.63 -0.59 8.76
N ASP A 42 4.79 0.44 8.93
CA ASP A 42 4.46 1.03 10.23
C ASP A 42 3.08 1.74 10.19
N PRO A 43 2.14 1.43 11.09
CA PRO A 43 2.10 0.22 11.91
C PRO A 43 1.95 -1.04 11.04
N LYS A 44 2.20 -2.23 11.59
CA LYS A 44 1.89 -3.50 10.91
C LYS A 44 0.37 -3.61 10.69
N TYR A 45 -0.05 -4.34 9.66
CA TYR A 45 -1.47 -4.45 9.30
C TYR A 45 -2.35 -4.94 10.47
N SER A 46 -1.86 -5.90 11.25
CA SER A 46 -2.53 -6.42 12.45
C SER A 46 -2.72 -5.40 13.56
N ASP A 47 -1.89 -4.36 13.58
CA ASP A 47 -1.78 -3.39 14.67
C ASP A 47 -2.48 -2.06 14.32
N ILE A 48 -3.05 -1.97 13.11
CA ILE A 48 -3.82 -0.80 12.68
C ILE A 48 -5.09 -0.72 13.52
N GLN A 49 -5.21 0.36 14.29
CA GLN A 49 -6.41 0.68 15.06
C GLN A 49 -6.93 2.05 14.64
N PHE A 50 -8.19 2.09 14.22
CA PHE A 50 -8.86 3.33 13.86
C PHE A 50 -9.64 3.89 15.04
N SER A 51 -9.44 5.18 15.31
CA SER A 51 -10.17 5.92 16.35
C SER A 51 -11.04 7.01 15.72
N PRO A 52 -12.28 7.26 16.20
CA PRO A 52 -13.24 8.19 15.60
C PRO A 52 -12.76 9.64 15.45
N HIS A 53 -11.68 10.02 16.13
CA HIS A 53 -11.14 11.38 16.18
C HIS A 53 -9.63 11.44 15.91
N GLN A 54 -9.04 10.37 15.37
CA GLN A 54 -7.63 10.35 15.02
C GLN A 54 -7.44 9.78 13.62
N THR A 55 -6.67 10.51 12.82
CA THR A 55 -6.19 9.99 11.54
C THR A 55 -5.01 9.07 11.80
N THR A 56 -5.10 7.84 11.34
CA THR A 56 -3.98 6.89 11.41
C THR A 56 -3.04 7.17 10.24
N GLN A 57 -1.78 7.45 10.53
CA GLN A 57 -0.72 7.52 9.53
C GLN A 57 -0.17 6.11 9.31
N LEU A 58 0.03 5.72 8.05
CA LEU A 58 0.60 4.44 7.66
C LEU A 58 1.73 4.63 6.67
N ILE A 59 2.81 3.88 6.86
CA ILE A 59 3.92 3.76 5.93
C ILE A 59 3.74 2.46 5.16
N ILE A 60 3.54 2.58 3.85
CA ILE A 60 3.35 1.44 2.94
C ILE A 60 4.61 1.28 2.10
N GLY A 61 5.20 0.11 2.16
CA GLY A 61 6.26 -0.33 1.26
C GLY A 61 5.65 -0.90 -0.02
N ILE A 62 6.19 -0.50 -1.16
CA ILE A 62 5.78 -0.91 -2.50
C ILE A 62 6.98 -1.59 -3.15
N THR A 63 6.81 -2.86 -3.48
CA THR A 63 7.83 -3.66 -4.15
C THR A 63 7.39 -3.91 -5.58
N ILE A 64 8.25 -3.57 -6.53
CA ILE A 64 8.04 -3.80 -7.96
C ILE A 64 9.09 -4.81 -8.42
N SER A 65 8.63 -5.99 -8.81
CA SER A 65 9.44 -7.08 -9.35
C SER A 65 8.99 -7.41 -10.77
N GLU A 66 9.91 -7.88 -11.61
CA GLU A 66 9.52 -8.35 -12.95
C GLU A 66 8.56 -9.54 -12.80
N LYS A 67 7.54 -9.60 -13.66
CA LYS A 67 6.72 -10.81 -13.75
C LYS A 67 7.65 -11.94 -14.20
N GLU A 68 7.77 -12.99 -13.39
CA GLU A 68 8.39 -14.22 -13.86
C GLU A 68 7.58 -14.71 -15.05
N ASN A 69 8.15 -14.55 -16.25
CA ASN A 69 7.61 -15.09 -17.48
C ASN A 69 7.76 -16.61 -17.36
N GLN A 70 6.74 -17.29 -16.84
CA GLN A 70 6.66 -18.76 -16.90
C GLN A 70 6.37 -19.22 -18.32
#